data_AF-B7MZZ4-F1
#
_entry.id   AF-B7MZZ4-F1
#
_cell.length_a   1.000
_cell.length_b   1.000
_cell.length_c   1.000
_cell.angle_alpha   90.00
_cell.angle_beta   90.00
_cell.angle_gamma   90.00
#
_symmetry.space_group_name_H-M   'P 1'
#
loop_
_entity.id
_entity.type
_entity.pdbx_description
1 polymer ?
#
loop_
_entity_poly.entity_id
_entity_poly.type
_entity_poly.pdbx_seq_one_letter_code
_entity_poly.pdbx_strand_id
1 'polypeptide(L)'
;MKWLYFSVLILFSHTSIASVMNNNHLDSCFIQAGKRYLIAPELLKTIAQQESGLVATAINHNKNKSGKIISTDYGIMQINSSHIPELKKLGVIKDKDELLKNPCLNIHTGAWILARHFQRCGVNWECLGSYNAGFSKNNTARRMIYARIIHNRYFRKD
;
A
#
# COMPACT_ATOMS: atom_id res chain seq x y z
N MET A 1 -32.16 -12.96 66.83
CA MET A 1 -32.30 -13.37 65.42
C MET A 1 -31.12 -12.80 64.65
N LYS A 2 -30.18 -13.66 64.21
CA LYS A 2 -28.94 -13.27 63.52
C LYS A 2 -29.24 -13.13 62.02
N TRP A 3 -28.99 -11.97 61.43
CA TRP A 3 -28.95 -11.81 59.97
C TRP A 3 -27.49 -11.91 59.52
N LEU A 4 -27.19 -12.94 58.74
CA LEU A 4 -25.90 -13.16 58.09
C LEU A 4 -25.88 -12.35 56.78
N TYR A 5 -24.97 -11.38 56.68
CA TYR A 5 -24.67 -10.68 55.44
C TYR A 5 -23.77 -11.58 54.58
N PHE A 6 -24.28 -12.04 53.44
CA PHE A 6 -23.46 -12.70 52.41
C PHE A 6 -22.81 -11.62 51.53
N SER A 7 -21.50 -11.43 51.69
CA SER A 7 -20.68 -10.62 50.79
C SER A 7 -20.41 -11.42 49.52
N VAL A 8 -21.10 -11.11 48.42
CA VAL A 8 -20.76 -11.66 47.10
C VAL A 8 -19.61 -10.82 46.53
N LEU A 9 -18.38 -11.34 46.66
CA LEU A 9 -17.22 -10.81 45.96
C LEU A 9 -17.33 -11.21 44.48
N ILE A 10 -17.86 -10.31 43.65
CA ILE A 10 -17.83 -10.46 42.19
C ILE A 10 -16.40 -10.17 41.72
N LEU A 11 -15.63 -11.22 41.49
CA LEU A 11 -14.34 -11.13 40.79
C LEU A 11 -14.62 -10.79 39.33
N PHE A 12 -14.53 -9.51 38.96
CA PHE A 12 -14.49 -9.09 37.56
C PHE A 12 -13.16 -9.53 36.96
N SER A 13 -13.14 -10.70 36.32
CA SER A 13 -12.07 -11.08 35.41
C SER A 13 -12.04 -10.05 34.27
N HIS A 14 -11.00 -9.20 34.26
CA HIS A 14 -10.73 -8.35 33.11
C HIS A 14 -10.30 -9.26 31.96
N THR A 15 -11.26 -9.64 31.12
CA THR A 15 -10.95 -10.19 29.80
C THR A 15 -10.41 -9.03 28.97
N SER A 16 -9.08 -8.95 28.85
CA SER A 16 -8.45 -8.10 27.85
C SER A 16 -8.94 -8.54 26.48
N ILE A 17 -9.86 -7.78 25.88
CA ILE A 17 -10.26 -7.95 24.49
C ILE A 17 -9.03 -7.60 23.66
N ALA A 18 -8.30 -8.62 23.21
CA ALA A 18 -7.29 -8.43 22.19
C ALA A 18 -7.98 -7.82 20.96
N SER A 19 -7.60 -6.59 20.63
CA SER A 19 -8.14 -5.86 19.50
C SER A 19 -7.83 -6.63 18.21
N VAL A 20 -8.86 -7.22 17.60
CA VAL A 20 -8.83 -7.73 16.22
C VAL A 20 -8.80 -6.53 15.27
N MET A 21 -7.69 -5.82 15.23
CA MET A 21 -7.37 -4.94 14.10
C MET A 21 -6.54 -5.77 13.15
N ASN A 22 -7.00 -6.09 11.93
CA ASN A 22 -6.03 -6.17 10.82
C ASN A 22 -6.51 -6.23 9.36
N ASN A 23 -7.76 -6.58 9.00
CA ASN A 23 -8.16 -6.58 7.58
C ASN A 23 -9.10 -5.42 7.21
N ASN A 24 -10.05 -5.08 8.09
CA ASN A 24 -11.07 -4.07 7.81
C ASN A 24 -10.50 -2.65 7.61
N HIS A 25 -9.36 -2.33 8.23
CA HIS A 25 -8.75 -1.01 8.12
C HIS A 25 -8.00 -0.81 6.80
N LEU A 26 -7.20 -1.80 6.36
CA LEU A 26 -6.49 -1.74 5.09
C LEU A 26 -7.46 -1.71 3.90
N ASP A 27 -8.51 -2.53 3.93
CA ASP A 27 -9.54 -2.54 2.90
C ASP A 27 -10.25 -1.19 2.79
N SER A 28 -10.56 -0.54 3.92
CA SER A 28 -11.10 0.82 3.93
C SER A 28 -10.16 1.82 3.24
N CYS A 29 -8.84 1.68 3.42
CA CYS A 29 -7.87 2.57 2.79
C CYS A 29 -7.77 2.35 1.28
N PHE A 30 -7.86 1.11 0.80
CA PHE A 30 -7.99 0.85 -0.64
C PHE A 30 -9.28 1.41 -1.22
N ILE A 31 -10.41 1.28 -0.52
CA ILE A 31 -11.71 1.84 -0.93
C ILE A 31 -11.64 3.37 -1.02
N GLN A 32 -11.10 4.02 0.00
CA GLN A 32 -10.96 5.48 0.04
C GLN A 32 -10.01 6.01 -1.03
N ALA A 33 -8.86 5.36 -1.22
CA ALA A 33 -7.92 5.71 -2.28
C ALA A 33 -8.54 5.50 -3.66
N GLY A 34 -9.21 4.36 -3.89
CA GLY A 34 -9.88 4.06 -5.14
C GLY A 34 -10.96 5.09 -5.48
N LYS A 35 -11.80 5.45 -4.51
CA LYS A 35 -12.80 6.53 -4.68
C LYS A 35 -12.15 7.88 -5.00
N ARG A 36 -11.08 8.25 -4.30
CA ARG A 36 -10.40 9.53 -4.47
C ARG A 36 -9.73 9.68 -5.84
N TYR A 37 -9.10 8.61 -6.32
CA TYR A 37 -8.27 8.63 -7.52
C TYR A 37 -8.93 7.99 -8.74
N LEU A 38 -10.19 7.58 -8.63
CA LEU A 38 -10.98 6.92 -9.68
C LEU A 38 -10.31 5.63 -10.20
N ILE A 39 -9.77 4.83 -9.28
CA ILE A 39 -9.15 3.54 -9.56
C ILE A 39 -9.92 2.47 -8.79
N ALA A 40 -10.19 1.32 -9.41
CA ALA A 40 -10.88 0.24 -8.72
C ALA A 40 -10.10 -0.16 -7.44
N PRO A 41 -10.73 -0.18 -6.25
CA PRO A 41 -10.05 -0.57 -5.01
C PRO A 41 -9.36 -1.93 -5.09
N GLU A 42 -10.01 -2.88 -5.76
CA GLU A 42 -9.46 -4.22 -5.99
C GLU A 42 -8.20 -4.21 -6.86
N LEU A 43 -8.09 -3.28 -7.82
CA LEU A 43 -6.89 -3.15 -8.63
C LEU A 43 -5.72 -2.63 -7.80
N LEU A 44 -5.98 -1.65 -6.92
CA LEU A 44 -4.97 -1.15 -5.98
C LEU A 44 -4.51 -2.25 -5.02
N LYS A 45 -5.43 -3.07 -4.51
CA LYS A 45 -5.12 -4.21 -3.65
C LYS A 45 -4.29 -5.26 -4.39
N THR A 46 -4.62 -5.58 -5.65
CA THR A 46 -3.81 -6.48 -6.50
C THR A 46 -2.40 -5.95 -6.73
N ILE A 47 -2.25 -4.64 -6.97
CA ILE A 47 -0.93 -4.00 -7.08
C ILE A 47 -0.16 -4.14 -5.78
N ALA A 48 -0.76 -3.79 -4.64
CA ALA A 48 -0.12 -3.92 -3.32
C ALA A 48 0.29 -5.36 -2.97
N GLN A 49 -0.53 -6.35 -3.35
CA GLN A 49 -0.18 -7.77 -3.24
C GLN A 49 1.05 -8.12 -4.10
N GLN A 50 1.14 -7.61 -5.32
CA GLN A 50 2.30 -7.84 -6.19
C GLN A 50 3.55 -7.11 -5.72
N GLU A 51 3.40 -5.92 -5.14
CA GLU A 51 4.51 -5.07 -4.70
C GLU A 51 5.14 -5.58 -3.39
N SER A 52 4.33 -5.93 -2.39
CA SER A 52 4.85 -6.32 -1.07
C SER A 52 4.18 -7.54 -0.43
N GLY A 53 3.21 -8.18 -1.09
CA GLY A 53 2.37 -9.18 -0.44
C GLY A 53 1.51 -8.60 0.67
N LEU A 54 1.11 -7.32 0.55
CA LEU A 54 0.39 -6.55 1.59
C LEU A 54 1.19 -6.28 2.87
N VAL A 55 2.53 -6.43 2.85
CA VAL A 55 3.39 -6.12 3.99
C VAL A 55 3.59 -4.59 4.08
N ALA A 56 3.05 -3.98 5.14
CA ALA A 56 3.08 -2.53 5.36
C ALA A 56 4.48 -1.95 5.61
N THR A 57 5.39 -2.75 6.17
CA THR A 57 6.74 -2.34 6.56
C THR A 57 7.82 -2.80 5.57
N ALA A 58 7.42 -3.29 4.39
CA ALA A 58 8.36 -3.81 3.40
C ALA A 58 9.34 -2.74 2.91
N ILE A 59 10.62 -3.09 2.83
CA ILE A 59 11.68 -2.24 2.28
C ILE A 59 12.45 -3.06 1.25
N ASN A 60 12.51 -2.57 0.01
CA ASN A 60 13.31 -3.20 -1.04
C ASN A 60 14.36 -2.22 -1.58
N HIS A 61 15.57 -2.71 -1.80
CA HIS A 61 16.67 -1.91 -2.33
C HIS A 61 16.93 -2.25 -3.79
N ASN A 62 16.74 -1.27 -4.67
CA ASN A 62 17.07 -1.40 -6.08
C ASN A 62 18.57 -1.16 -6.25
N LYS A 63 19.26 -2.12 -6.88
CA LYS A 63 20.71 -2.08 -7.10
C LYS A 63 21.03 -2.00 -8.59
N ASN A 64 22.09 -1.29 -8.94
CA ASN A 64 22.64 -1.33 -10.28
C ASN A 64 23.44 -2.62 -10.52
N LYS A 65 24.01 -2.78 -11.72
CA LYS A 65 24.83 -3.96 -12.09
C LYS A 65 26.06 -4.17 -11.20
N SER A 66 26.59 -3.11 -10.56
CA SER A 66 27.73 -3.20 -9.64
C SER A 66 27.29 -3.47 -8.19
N GLY A 67 26.00 -3.71 -7.93
CA GLY A 67 25.46 -3.95 -6.59
C GLY A 67 25.23 -2.69 -5.75
N LYS A 68 25.49 -1.49 -6.27
CA LYS A 68 25.26 -0.22 -5.57
C LYS A 68 23.75 0.06 -5.52
N ILE A 69 23.24 0.38 -4.33
CA ILE A 69 21.86 0.83 -4.14
C ILE A 69 21.67 2.17 -4.86
N ILE A 70 20.67 2.23 -5.76
CA ILE A 70 20.32 3.42 -6.54
C ILE A 70 18.98 4.01 -6.14
N SER A 71 18.10 3.21 -5.57
CA SER A 71 16.82 3.66 -5.00
C SER A 71 16.32 2.64 -3.98
N THR A 72 15.31 3.02 -3.19
CA THR A 72 14.68 2.15 -2.19
C THR A 72 13.18 2.33 -2.23
N ASP A 73 12.45 1.24 -2.15
CA ASP A 73 10.99 1.20 -2.18
C ASP A 73 10.45 0.96 -0.78
N TYR A 74 9.39 1.71 -0.41
CA TYR A 74 8.87 1.74 0.96
C TYR A 74 7.40 1.32 1.03
N GLY A 75 7.12 0.38 1.94
CA GLY A 75 5.81 0.02 2.44
C GLY A 75 4.91 -0.76 1.47
N ILE A 76 3.61 -0.75 1.76
CA ILE A 76 2.64 -1.68 1.15
C ILE A 76 2.47 -1.54 -0.37
N MET A 77 2.68 -0.34 -0.91
CA MET A 77 2.65 -0.09 -2.35
C MET A 77 4.04 0.20 -2.94
N GLN A 78 5.11 -0.08 -2.18
CA GLN A 78 6.51 0.03 -2.61
C GLN A 78 6.83 1.39 -3.26
N ILE A 79 6.53 2.47 -2.53
CA ILE A 79 6.76 3.83 -3.02
C ILE A 79 8.26 4.07 -3.15
N ASN A 80 8.73 4.31 -4.38
CA ASN A 80 10.14 4.51 -4.65
C ASN A 80 10.70 5.82 -4.07
N SER A 81 11.94 5.78 -3.60
CA SER A 81 12.66 6.91 -3.01
C SER A 81 12.74 8.15 -3.90
N SER A 82 12.61 7.99 -5.23
CA SER A 82 12.57 9.10 -6.19
C SER A 82 11.35 10.03 -6.03
N HIS A 83 10.25 9.55 -5.44
CA HIS A 83 9.07 10.39 -5.17
C HIS A 83 9.18 11.20 -3.88
N ILE A 84 10.08 10.83 -2.95
CA ILE A 84 10.17 11.42 -1.61
C ILE A 84 10.38 12.94 -1.64
N PRO A 85 11.27 13.52 -2.48
CA PRO A 85 11.43 14.97 -2.54
C PRO A 85 10.14 15.71 -2.92
N GLU A 86 9.37 15.17 -3.87
CA GLU A 86 8.10 15.76 -4.30
C GLU A 86 7.04 15.62 -3.20
N LEU A 87 6.94 14.45 -2.56
CA LEU A 87 6.00 14.23 -1.46
C LEU A 87 6.27 15.18 -0.28
N LYS A 88 7.55 15.43 0.05
CA LYS A 88 7.94 16.41 1.05
C LYS A 88 7.58 17.83 0.64
N LYS A 89 7.85 18.20 -0.62
CA LYS A 89 7.50 19.52 -1.16
C LYS A 89 5.99 19.78 -1.11
N LEU A 90 5.17 18.76 -1.36
CA LEU A 90 3.72 18.82 -1.31
C LEU A 90 3.15 18.75 0.12
N GLY A 91 3.98 18.54 1.14
CA GLY A 91 3.55 18.38 2.52
C GLY A 91 2.79 17.07 2.80
N VAL A 92 2.89 16.09 1.89
CA VAL A 92 2.24 14.77 2.05
C VAL A 92 2.95 13.96 3.12
N ILE A 93 4.29 14.07 3.19
CA ILE A 93 5.13 13.45 4.22
C ILE A 93 6.19 14.45 4.69
N LYS A 94 6.65 14.33 5.94
CA LYS A 94 7.83 15.03 6.46
C LYS A 94 9.08 14.17 6.25
N ASP A 95 8.93 12.85 6.42
CA ASP A 95 9.99 11.87 6.23
C ASP A 95 9.49 10.57 5.58
N LYS A 96 10.41 9.83 4.94
CA LYS A 96 10.13 8.55 4.30
C LYS A 96 9.56 7.50 5.27
N ASP A 97 9.91 7.55 6.55
CA ASP A 97 9.45 6.57 7.54
C ASP A 97 7.93 6.62 7.76
N GLU A 98 7.27 7.74 7.43
CA GLU A 98 5.81 7.84 7.48
C GLU A 98 5.14 6.88 6.50
N LEU A 99 5.80 6.57 5.37
CA LEU A 99 5.31 5.58 4.41
C LEU A 99 5.35 4.14 4.95
N LEU A 100 6.12 3.88 6.01
CA LEU A 100 6.20 2.58 6.69
C LEU A 100 5.29 2.53 7.91
N LYS A 101 5.11 3.66 8.61
CA LYS A 101 4.30 3.77 9.83
C LYS A 101 2.80 3.92 9.54
N ASN A 102 2.45 4.45 8.37
CA ASN A 102 1.07 4.69 7.97
C ASN A 102 0.76 4.00 6.62
N PRO A 103 0.23 2.77 6.64
CA PRO A 103 -0.09 2.04 5.41
C PRO A 103 -1.16 2.72 4.57
N CYS A 104 -2.11 3.44 5.19
CA CYS A 104 -3.15 4.15 4.44
C CYS A 104 -2.57 5.34 3.67
N LEU A 105 -1.67 6.11 4.28
CA LEU A 105 -0.89 7.14 3.58
C LEU A 105 -0.10 6.54 2.40
N ASN A 106 0.54 5.39 2.61
CA ASN A 106 1.26 4.68 1.55
C ASN A 106 0.33 4.27 0.40
N ILE A 107 -0.84 3.69 0.70
CA ILE A 107 -1.87 3.30 -0.28
C ILE A 107 -2.35 4.51 -1.09
N HIS A 108 -2.69 5.61 -0.40
CA HIS A 108 -3.11 6.83 -1.07
C HIS A 108 -1.99 7.44 -1.92
N THR A 109 -0.73 7.31 -1.51
CA THR A 109 0.43 7.77 -2.27
C THR A 109 0.62 6.94 -3.53
N GLY A 110 0.53 5.61 -3.46
CA GLY A 110 0.63 4.73 -4.61
C GLY A 110 -0.50 4.96 -5.61
N ALA A 111 -1.74 5.11 -5.12
CA ALA A 111 -2.88 5.45 -5.97
C ALA A 111 -2.74 6.82 -6.63
N TRP A 112 -2.19 7.83 -5.93
CA TRP A 112 -1.90 9.15 -6.50
C TRP A 112 -0.84 9.09 -7.61
N ILE A 113 0.25 8.33 -7.42
CA ILE A 113 1.28 8.12 -8.45
C ILE A 113 0.65 7.46 -9.69
N LEU A 114 -0.11 6.38 -9.50
CA LEU A 114 -0.76 5.67 -10.60
C LEU A 114 -1.76 6.57 -11.35
N ALA A 115 -2.54 7.39 -10.65
CA ALA A 115 -3.44 8.36 -11.26
C ALA A 115 -2.68 9.39 -12.12
N ARG A 116 -1.52 9.88 -11.67
CA ARG A 116 -0.67 10.78 -12.46
C ARG A 116 -0.10 10.10 -13.70
N HIS A 117 0.20 8.80 -13.62
CA HIS A 117 0.63 8.03 -14.77
C HIS A 117 -0.52 7.93 -15.79
N PHE A 118 -1.73 7.59 -15.34
CA PHE A 118 -2.93 7.58 -16.20
C PHE A 118 -3.26 8.93 -16.80
N GLN A 119 -3.05 10.04 -16.09
CA GLN A 119 -3.18 11.38 -16.67
C GLN A 119 -2.20 11.63 -17.83
N ARG A 120 -1.03 10.97 -17.83
CA ARG A 120 0.00 11.13 -18.85
C ARG A 120 -0.23 10.25 -20.08
N CYS A 121 -0.69 9.01 -19.92
CA CYS A 121 -0.80 8.04 -21.03
C CYS A 121 -2.19 7.40 -21.22
N GLY A 122 -3.21 7.93 -20.54
CA GLY A 122 -4.56 7.36 -20.55
C GLY A 122 -4.69 6.10 -19.70
N VAL A 123 -5.93 5.70 -19.43
CA VAL A 123 -6.21 4.49 -18.64
C VAL A 123 -6.11 3.27 -19.53
N ASN A 124 -4.97 2.57 -19.47
CA ASN A 124 -4.73 1.31 -20.16
C ASN A 124 -3.65 0.48 -19.43
N TRP A 125 -3.53 -0.79 -19.82
CA TRP A 125 -2.61 -1.75 -19.19
C TRP A 125 -1.15 -1.37 -19.37
N GLU A 126 -0.72 -0.91 -20.55
CA GLU A 126 0.66 -0.47 -20.75
C GLU A 126 1.01 0.71 -19.81
N CYS A 127 0.09 1.67 -19.69
CA CYS A 127 0.22 2.82 -18.82
C CYS A 127 0.28 2.38 -17.35
N LEU A 128 -0.53 1.40 -16.92
CA LEU A 128 -0.41 0.80 -15.58
C LEU A 128 1.00 0.21 -15.36
N GLY A 129 1.56 -0.44 -16.37
CA GLY A 129 2.92 -0.96 -16.37
C GLY A 129 4.00 0.07 -16.01
N SER A 130 3.75 1.35 -16.27
CA SER A 130 4.66 2.43 -15.90
C SER A 130 4.77 2.67 -14.40
N TYR A 131 3.84 2.16 -13.57
CA TYR A 131 3.95 2.23 -12.11
C TYR A 131 5.24 1.58 -11.61
N ASN A 132 5.55 0.38 -12.10
CA ASN A 132 6.76 -0.34 -11.75
C ASN A 132 7.98 0.05 -12.60
N ALA A 133 7.78 0.25 -13.91
CA ALA A 133 8.90 0.42 -14.84
C ALA A 133 9.17 1.87 -15.24
N GLY A 134 8.33 2.83 -14.85
CA GLY A 134 8.46 4.24 -15.25
C GLY A 134 8.29 4.49 -16.76
N PHE A 135 8.65 5.70 -17.18
CA PHE A 135 8.37 6.24 -18.53
C PHE A 135 9.53 6.24 -19.52
N SER A 136 10.70 5.70 -19.15
CA SER A 136 11.82 5.61 -20.10
C SER A 136 11.41 4.84 -21.35
N LYS A 137 11.86 5.30 -22.53
CA LYS A 137 11.57 4.66 -23.83
C LYS A 137 12.01 3.19 -23.85
N ASN A 138 13.07 2.86 -23.11
CA ASN A 138 13.60 1.49 -23.06
C ASN A 138 12.82 0.56 -22.12
N ASN A 139 11.78 1.06 -21.44
CA ASN A 139 11.02 0.31 -20.45
C ASN A 139 9.70 -0.26 -20.99
N THR A 140 9.35 -0.07 -22.27
CA THR A 140 8.09 -0.57 -22.86
C THR A 140 7.88 -2.06 -22.61
N ALA A 141 8.88 -2.90 -22.85
CA ALA A 141 8.78 -4.34 -22.58
C ALA A 141 8.53 -4.65 -21.10
N ARG A 142 9.23 -3.94 -20.19
CA ARG A 142 9.05 -4.07 -18.74
C ARG A 142 7.65 -3.66 -18.29
N ARG A 143 7.12 -2.55 -18.84
CA ARG A 143 5.74 -2.11 -18.59
C ARG A 143 4.74 -3.20 -18.97
N MET A 144 4.89 -3.79 -20.15
CA MET A 144 3.99 -4.84 -20.62
C MET A 144 4.07 -6.12 -19.78
N ILE A 145 5.26 -6.51 -19.33
CA ILE A 145 5.45 -7.65 -18.42
C ILE A 145 4.69 -7.40 -17.11
N TYR A 146 4.91 -6.25 -16.48
CA TYR A 146 4.24 -5.91 -15.22
C TYR A 146 2.73 -5.81 -15.41
N ALA A 147 2.27 -5.16 -16.47
CA ALA A 147 0.86 -5.05 -16.80
C ALA A 147 0.17 -6.41 -16.95
N ARG A 148 0.82 -7.38 -17.61
CA ARG A 148 0.30 -8.74 -17.76
C ARG A 148 0.22 -9.48 -16.43
N ILE A 149 1.18 -9.28 -15.54
CA ILE A 149 1.14 -9.85 -14.19
C ILE A 149 -0.07 -9.31 -13.42
N ILE A 150 -0.25 -8.00 -13.37
CA ILE A 150 -1.37 -7.37 -12.67
C ILE A 150 -2.71 -7.77 -13.30
N HIS A 151 -2.82 -7.74 -14.64
CA HIS A 151 -4.02 -8.17 -15.35
C HIS A 151 -4.42 -9.60 -14.96
N ASN A 152 -3.48 -10.54 -15.00
CA ASN A 152 -3.76 -11.93 -14.67
C ASN A 152 -4.20 -12.10 -13.22
N ARG A 153 -3.52 -11.45 -12.26
CA ARG A 153 -3.91 -11.50 -10.84
C ARG A 153 -5.26 -10.84 -10.58
N TYR A 154 -5.58 -9.78 -11.31
CA TYR A 154 -6.83 -9.04 -11.12
C TYR A 154 -8.05 -9.82 -11.60
N PHE A 155 -7.93 -10.53 -12.73
CA PHE A 155 -9.06 -11.26 -13.33
C PHE A 155 -9.11 -12.76 -13.02
N ARG A 156 -8.02 -13.39 -12.58
CA ARG A 156 -7.99 -14.82 -12.22
C ARG A 156 -7.99 -15.02 -10.70
N LYS A 157 -8.87 -14.32 -9.99
CA LYS A 157 -9.03 -14.55 -8.55
C LYS A 157 -9.61 -15.95 -8.35
N ASP A 158 -8.74 -16.91 -8.06
CA ASP A 158 -9.09 -18.21 -7.45
C ASP A 158 -9.38 -17.99 -5.95
#